data_AF-A0A9D9LSG6-F1
#
_entry.id   AF-A0A9D9LSG6-F1
#
_cell.length_a   1.000
_cell.length_b   1.000
_cell.length_c   1.000
_cell.angle_alpha   90.00
_cell.angle_beta   90.00
_cell.angle_gamma   90.00
#
_symmetry.space_group_name_H-M   'P 1'
#
loop_
_entity.id
_entity.type
_entity.pdbx_description
1 polymer ?
#
loop_
_entity_poly.entity_id
_entity_poly.type
_entity_poly.pdbx_seq_one_letter_code
_entity_poly.pdbx_strand_id
1 'polypeptide(L)' 'MKKALNYLDVLILLLALWIFHDLDFSNLTLFDKVYIGTFGIWFVLFILRIIIVLKKRFAGKE' A
#
# COMPACT_ATOMS: atom_id res chain seq x y z
N MET A 1 -2.18 -16.99 -13.81
CA MET A 1 -1.24 -16.31 -12.89
C MET A 1 -1.84 -14.98 -12.47
N LYS A 2 -2.48 -14.88 -11.28
CA LYS A 2 -2.95 -13.58 -10.77
C LYS A 2 -1.71 -12.79 -10.32
N LYS A 3 -1.35 -11.71 -11.02
CA LYS A 3 -0.24 -10.83 -10.61
C LYS A 3 -0.55 -10.34 -9.18
N ALA A 4 0.39 -10.55 -8.26
CA ALA A 4 0.28 -10.08 -6.87
C ALA A 4 0.25 -8.55 -6.77
N LEU A 5 0.77 -7.89 -7.81
CA LEU A 5 1.05 -6.48 -7.90
C LEU A 5 0.39 -5.96 -9.19
N ASN A 6 -0.60 -5.08 -9.07
CA ASN A 6 -1.15 -4.35 -10.21
C ASN A 6 -0.36 -3.05 -10.41
N TYR A 7 -0.34 -2.55 -11.65
CA TYR A 7 0.27 -1.24 -11.96
C TYR A 7 -0.33 -0.10 -11.12
N LEU A 8 -1.61 -0.23 -10.76
CA LEU A 8 -2.28 0.70 -9.84
C LEU A 8 -1.70 0.67 -8.42
N ASP A 9 -1.31 -0.50 -7.90
CA ASP A 9 -0.73 -0.59 -6.56
C ASP A 9 0.64 0.14 -6.50
N VAL A 10 1.42 0.07 -7.59
CA VAL A 10 2.68 0.80 -7.72
C VAL A 10 2.44 2.30 -7.82
N LEU A 11 1.42 2.72 -8.57
CA LEU A 11 1.05 4.12 -8.70
C LEU A 11 0.62 4.71 -7.35
N ILE A 12 -0.15 3.95 -6.58
CA ILE A 12 -0.60 4.33 -5.22
C ILE A 12 0.61 4.47 -4.28
N LEU A 13 1.60 3.58 -4.35
CA LEU A 13 2.85 3.67 -3.58
C LEU A 13 3.67 4.93 -3.92
N LEU A 14 3.80 5.26 -5.21
CA LEU A 14 4.51 6.46 -5.66
C LEU A 14 3.80 7.75 -5.23
N LEU A 15 2.46 7.78 -5.34
CA LEU A 15 1.63 8.88 -4.85
C LEU A 15 1.79 9.07 -3.34
N ALA A 16 1.79 7.98 -2.56
CA ALA A 16 2.05 8.08 -1.13
C ALA A 16 3.42 8.65 -0.83
N LEU A 17 4.48 8.17 -1.47
CA LEU A 17 5.83 8.68 -1.25
C LEU A 17 5.94 10.18 -1.55
N TRP A 18 5.30 10.65 -2.62
CA TRP A 18 5.23 12.07 -2.94
C TRP A 18 4.46 12.84 -1.87
N ILE A 19 3.24 12.42 -1.53
CA ILE A 19 2.42 13.08 -0.52
C ILE A 19 3.14 13.11 0.84
N PHE A 20 3.83 12.04 1.22
CA PHE A 20 4.61 11.97 2.46
C PHE A 20 5.81 12.90 2.46
N HIS A 21 6.44 13.13 1.30
CA HIS A 21 7.57 14.04 1.16
C HIS A 21 7.14 15.51 1.26
N ASP A 22 5.95 15.85 0.77
CA ASP A 22 5.41 17.21 0.78
C ASP A 22 4.54 17.50 2.02
N LEU A 23 4.33 16.50 2.88
CA LEU A 23 3.48 16.59 4.06
C LEU A 23 4.17 17.37 5.16
N ASP A 24 3.66 18.58 5.42
CA ASP A 24 4.04 19.34 6.60
C ASP A 24 3.30 18.80 7.84
N PHE A 25 4.00 17.95 8.60
CA PHE A 25 3.48 17.35 9.83
C PHE A 25 3.15 18.38 10.93
N SER A 26 3.58 19.64 10.79
CA SER A 26 3.27 20.71 11.73
C SER A 26 1.87 21.32 11.52
N ASN A 27 1.30 21.19 10.33
CA ASN A 27 -0.04 21.70 9.97
C ASN A 27 -0.89 20.67 9.21
N LEU A 28 -1.07 19.50 9.80
CA LEU A 28 -1.92 18.44 9.24
C LEU A 28 -3.41 18.88 9.21
N THR A 29 -3.95 19.05 8.01
CA THR A 29 -5.40 19.27 7.86
C THR A 29 -6.18 17.99 8.18
N LEU A 30 -7.49 18.13 8.46
CA LEU A 30 -8.36 16.98 8.72
C LEU A 30 -8.35 15.98 7.56
N PHE A 31 -8.28 16.48 6.33
CA PHE A 31 -8.21 15.66 5.13
C PHE A 31 -6.92 14.84 5.08
N ASP A 32 -5.76 15.43 5.40
CA ASP A 32 -4.49 14.72 5.41
C ASP A 32 -4.50 13.54 6.39
N LYS A 33 -5.08 13.74 7.58
CA LYS A 33 -5.22 12.68 8.58
C LYS A 33 -6.07 11.52 8.08
N VAL A 34 -7.18 11.81 7.40
CA VAL A 34 -8.04 10.79 6.80
C VAL A 34 -7.28 10.05 5.70
N TYR A 35 -6.58 10.76 4.81
CA TYR A 35 -5.79 10.15 3.74
C TYR A 35 -4.69 9.24 4.27
N ILE A 36 -3.92 9.68 5.28
CA ILE A 36 -2.88 8.86 5.91
C ILE A 36 -3.50 7.61 6.54
N GLY A 37 -4.63 7.74 7.22
CA GLY A 37 -5.34 6.61 7.83
C GLY A 37 -5.83 5.59 6.79
N THR A 38 -6.50 6.06 5.73
CA THR A 38 -6.95 5.20 4.63
C THR A 38 -5.77 4.53 3.92
N PHE A 39 -4.67 5.26 3.71
CA PHE A 39 -3.46 4.72 3.10
C PHE A 39 -2.82 3.63 3.95
N GLY A 40 -2.76 3.84 5.27
CA GLY A 40 -2.26 2.84 6.22
C GLY A 40 -3.05 1.54 6.17
N ILE A 41 -4.39 1.62 6.18
CA ILE A 41 -5.26 0.44 6.06
C ILE A 41 -5.04 -0.27 4.71
N TRP A 42 -5.00 0.49 3.62
CA TRP A 42 -4.74 -0.06 2.29
C TRP A 42 -3.39 -0.78 2.20
N PHE A 43 -2.34 -0.19 2.78
CA PHE A 43 -0.99 -0.75 2.80
C PHE A 43 -0.91 -2.08 3.56
N VAL A 44 -1.62 -2.19 4.69
CA VAL A 44 -1.71 -3.46 5.45
C VAL A 44 -2.39 -4.55 4.62
N LEU A 45 -3.51 -4.23 3.96
CA LEU A 45 -4.20 -5.17 3.07
C LEU A 45 -3.32 -5.59 1.89
N PHE A 46 -2.52 -4.66 1.35
CA PHE A 46 -1.57 -4.91 0.29
C PHE A 46 -0.47 -5.89 0.73
N ILE A 47 0.13 -5.69 1.92
CA ILE A 47 1.12 -6.62 2.49
C ILE A 47 0.50 -8.01 2.69
N LEU A 48 -0.70 -8.10 3.28
CA LEU A 48 -1.41 -9.37 3.45
C LEU A 48 -1.62 -10.09 2.11
N ARG A 49 -2.00 -9.35 1.07
CA ARG A 49 -2.15 -9.91 -0.29
C ARG A 49 -0.83 -10.46 -0.82
N ILE A 50 0.28 -9.74 -0.65
CA ILE A 50 1.61 -10.22 -1.02
C ILE A 50 1.97 -11.50 -0.27
N ILE A 51 1.77 -11.53 1.06
CA ILE A 51 2.06 -12.70 1.90
C ILE A 51 1.23 -13.91 1.45
N ILE A 52 -0.07 -13.74 1.20
CA ILE A 52 -0.95 -14.82 0.71
C ILE A 52 -0.47 -15.35 -0.64
N VAL A 53 -0.09 -14.47 -1.58
CA VAL A 53 0.40 -14.89 -2.89
C VAL A 53 1.77 -15.58 -2.80
N LEU A 54 2.67 -15.08 -1.96
CA LEU A 54 3.96 -15.72 -1.69
C LEU A 54 3.74 -17.10 -1.07
N LYS A 55 2.93 -17.21 -0.01
CA LYS A 55 2.59 -18.50 0.62
C LYS A 55 2.00 -19.47 -0.39
N LYS A 56 1.08 -19.02 -1.25
CA LYS A 56 0.49 -19.86 -2.31
C LYS A 56 1.52 -20.27 -3.38
N ARG A 57 2.49 -19.41 -3.71
CA ARG A 57 3.57 -19.71 -4.65
C ARG A 57 4.56 -20.72 -4.08
N PHE A 58 4.84 -20.67 -2.78
CA PHE A 58 5.75 -21.60 -2.11
C PHE A 58 5.06 -22.93 -1.78
N ALA A 59 3.77 -22.95 -1.45
CA ALA A 59 3.00 -24.17 -1.17
C ALA A 59 2.61 -24.99 -2.42
N GLY A 60 2.77 -24.43 -3.62
CA GLY A 60 2.53 -25.15 -4.89
C GLY A 60 3.79 -25.71 -5.54
N LYS A 61 4.90 -25.78 -4.79
CA LYS A 61 6.19 -26.36 -5.21
C LYS A 61 6.49 -27.72 -4.53
N GLU A 62 5.50 -28.32 -3.89
CA GLU A 62 5.53 -29.73 -3.45
C GLU A 62 4.83 -30.62 -4.47
#